data_AF-A0A6C0DJJ9-F1
#
_entry.id   AF-A0A6C0DJJ9-F1
#
_cell.length_a   1.000
_cell.length_b   1.000
_cell.length_c   1.000
_cell.angle_alpha   90.00
_cell.angle_beta   90.00
_cell.angle_gamma   90.00
#
_symmetry.space_group_name_H-M   'P 1'
#
loop_
_entity.id
_entity.type
_entity.pdbx_description
1 polymer ?
#
loop_
_entity_poly.entity_id
_entity_poly.type
_entity_poly.pdbx_seq_one_letter_code
_entity_poly.pdbx_strand_id
1 'polypeptide(L)'
;MILVGLNFATVNWYMILYILASIAFLIYGTTRVYATGQTRGVLFAIGALIVLVYFGLRWFGNRIKKPATWPPIINMCPDYLTYVKELPGCIDMIGVSRSASGLNKTLPSALSELRVSDTRKVFEYTSEHVRAAKTEQDIKAICDRCQNAGITWEGVYDGDTCVGISKQKGENEDKERCLISV
;
A
#
# COMPACT_ATOMS: atom_id res chain seq x y z
N MET A 1 16.96 2.11 -34.57
CA MET A 1 17.25 3.26 -35.48
C MET A 1 17.06 4.53 -34.67
N ILE A 2 18.06 5.41 -34.59
CA ILE A 2 17.96 6.71 -33.92
C ILE A 2 17.91 7.76 -35.03
N LEU A 3 16.88 8.59 -35.05
CA LEU A 3 16.69 9.67 -36.02
C LEU A 3 16.23 10.89 -35.22
N VAL A 4 16.96 12.00 -35.33
CA VAL A 4 16.72 13.24 -34.54
C VAL A 4 16.71 12.99 -33.02
N GLY A 5 17.67 12.22 -32.50
CA GLY A 5 17.86 12.03 -31.04
C GLY A 5 16.78 11.20 -30.34
N LEU A 6 15.77 10.71 -31.05
CA LEU A 6 14.73 9.83 -30.52
C LEU A 6 15.08 8.37 -30.84
N ASN A 7 15.10 7.53 -29.80
CA ASN A 7 15.25 6.10 -29.94
C ASN A 7 13.89 5.47 -30.23
N PHE A 8 13.62 5.16 -31.50
CA PHE A 8 12.33 4.64 -31.97
C PHE A 8 11.92 3.29 -31.35
N ALA A 9 12.84 2.59 -30.66
CA ALA A 9 12.56 1.33 -29.97
C ALA A 9 11.95 1.52 -28.57
N THR A 10 12.16 2.68 -27.92
CA THR A 10 11.66 2.95 -26.56
C THR A 10 10.46 3.89 -26.53
N VAL A 11 10.04 4.35 -27.71
CA VAL A 11 8.91 5.29 -27.88
C VAL A 11 7.59 4.55 -27.73
N ASN A 12 6.68 5.11 -26.92
CA ASN A 12 5.31 4.63 -26.83
C ASN A 12 4.51 5.08 -28.07
N TRP A 13 4.47 4.25 -29.10
CA TRP A 13 3.77 4.53 -30.35
C TRP A 13 2.27 4.81 -30.18
N TYR A 14 1.62 4.19 -29.19
CA TYR A 14 0.21 4.46 -28.89
C TYR A 14 0.00 5.89 -28.37
N MET A 15 0.94 6.42 -27.60
CA MET A 15 0.90 7.82 -27.14
C MET A 15 1.06 8.79 -28.30
N ILE A 16 1.97 8.50 -29.25
CA ILE A 16 2.15 9.33 -30.45
C ILE A 16 0.87 9.32 -31.29
N LEU A 17 0.32 8.14 -31.54
CA LEU A 17 -0.94 8.00 -32.30
C LEU A 17 -2.08 8.78 -31.61
N TYR A 18 -2.19 8.70 -30.29
CA TYR A 18 -3.17 9.45 -29.51
C TYR A 18 -3.00 10.97 -29.67
N ILE A 19 -1.76 11.48 -29.60
CA ILE A 19 -1.48 12.92 -29.78
C ILE A 19 -1.89 13.38 -31.18
N LEU A 20 -1.52 12.63 -32.23
CA LEU A 20 -1.87 12.97 -33.60
C LEU A 20 -3.39 12.96 -33.83
N ALA A 21 -4.07 11.92 -33.34
CA ALA A 21 -5.54 11.83 -33.42
C ALA A 21 -6.22 12.97 -32.64
N SER A 22 -5.68 13.32 -31.47
CA SER A 22 -6.20 14.43 -30.65
C SER A 22 -6.07 15.78 -31.34
N ILE A 23 -4.93 16.04 -32.00
CA ILE A 23 -4.73 17.28 -32.79
C ILE A 23 -5.71 17.33 -33.95
N ALA A 24 -5.83 16.24 -34.71
CA ALA A 24 -6.75 16.16 -35.85
C ALA A 24 -8.20 16.37 -35.41
N PHE A 25 -8.62 15.72 -34.32
CA PHE A 25 -9.95 15.88 -33.74
C PHE A 25 -10.20 17.31 -33.27
N LEU A 26 -9.25 17.94 -32.57
CA LEU A 26 -9.40 19.29 -32.06
C LEU A 26 -9.55 20.30 -33.20
N ILE A 27 -8.71 20.21 -34.24
CA ILE A 27 -8.78 21.10 -35.41
C ILE A 27 -10.09 20.88 -36.17
N TYR A 28 -10.44 19.63 -36.47
CA TYR A 28 -11.66 19.29 -37.21
C TYR A 28 -12.93 19.69 -36.45
N GLY A 29 -13.02 19.36 -35.17
CA GLY A 29 -14.17 19.70 -34.33
C GLY A 29 -14.31 21.22 -34.17
N THR A 30 -13.20 21.92 -33.90
CA THR A 30 -13.22 23.37 -33.73
C THR A 30 -13.64 24.07 -35.01
N THR A 31 -13.10 23.70 -36.17
CA THR A 31 -13.49 24.32 -37.46
C THR A 31 -14.97 24.14 -37.79
N ARG A 32 -15.53 22.95 -37.51
CA ARG A 32 -16.97 22.68 -37.70
C ARG A 32 -17.85 23.52 -36.79
N VAL A 33 -17.50 23.63 -35.51
CA VAL A 33 -18.29 24.40 -34.54
C VAL A 33 -18.12 25.90 -34.76
N TYR A 34 -16.90 26.35 -35.11
CA TYR A 34 -16.60 27.75 -35.37
C TYR A 34 -17.43 28.32 -36.53
N ALA A 35 -17.70 27.51 -37.57
CA ALA A 35 -18.58 27.88 -38.67
C ALA A 35 -20.03 28.18 -38.22
N THR A 36 -20.48 27.62 -37.09
CA THR A 36 -21.81 27.88 -36.52
C THR A 36 -21.85 29.08 -35.56
N GLY A 37 -20.67 29.61 -35.20
CA GLY A 37 -20.53 30.73 -34.28
C GLY A 37 -19.15 30.75 -33.63
N GLN A 38 -18.46 31.89 -33.71
CA GLN A 38 -17.07 32.04 -33.27
C GLN A 38 -16.90 31.75 -31.78
N THR A 39 -17.77 32.31 -30.93
CA THR A 39 -17.75 32.08 -29.47
C THR A 39 -17.94 30.60 -29.11
N ARG A 40 -18.81 29.89 -29.85
CA ARG A 40 -19.06 28.45 -29.64
C ARG A 40 -17.84 27.62 -30.02
N GLY A 41 -17.17 27.97 -31.12
CA GLY A 41 -15.94 27.31 -31.55
C GLY A 41 -14.82 27.45 -30.52
N VAL A 42 -14.63 28.64 -29.96
CA VAL A 42 -13.62 28.90 -28.92
C VAL A 42 -13.93 28.11 -27.64
N LEU A 43 -15.18 28.12 -27.17
CA LEU A 43 -15.59 27.35 -25.99
C LEU A 43 -15.41 25.84 -26.20
N PHE A 44 -15.76 25.34 -27.38
CA PHE A 44 -15.54 23.94 -27.75
C PHE A 44 -14.05 23.59 -27.73
N ALA A 45 -13.19 24.43 -28.30
CA ALA A 45 -11.75 24.16 -28.36
C ALA A 45 -11.13 24.06 -26.97
N ILE A 46 -11.48 24.96 -26.04
CA ILE A 46 -11.00 24.92 -24.66
C ILE A 46 -11.49 23.66 -23.95
N GLY A 47 -12.80 23.36 -24.04
CA GLY A 47 -13.38 22.18 -23.39
C GLY A 47 -12.82 20.87 -23.92
N ALA A 48 -12.72 20.73 -25.25
CA ALA A 48 -12.15 19.56 -25.89
C ALA A 48 -10.67 19.39 -25.53
N LEU A 49 -9.88 20.47 -25.50
CA LEU A 49 -8.48 20.41 -25.10
C LEU A 49 -8.31 19.88 -23.67
N ILE A 50 -9.09 20.38 -22.71
CA ILE A 50 -9.04 19.92 -21.31
C ILE A 50 -9.34 18.42 -21.21
N VAL A 51 -10.39 17.96 -21.92
CA VAL A 51 -10.77 16.54 -21.95
C VAL A 51 -9.65 15.67 -22.55
N LEU A 52 -9.08 16.08 -23.69
CA LEU A 52 -8.00 15.34 -24.35
C LEU A 52 -6.73 15.29 -23.49
N VAL A 53 -6.40 16.36 -22.77
CA VAL A 53 -5.27 16.38 -21.83
C VAL A 53 -5.54 15.44 -20.66
N TYR A 54 -6.73 15.50 -20.05
CA TYR A 54 -7.10 14.63 -18.94
C TYR A 54 -6.99 13.15 -19.31
N PHE A 55 -7.58 12.74 -20.43
CA PHE A 55 -7.52 11.35 -20.89
C PHE A 55 -6.10 10.94 -21.32
N GLY A 56 -5.32 11.86 -21.89
CA GLY A 56 -3.90 11.64 -22.18
C GLY A 56 -3.10 11.29 -20.93
N LEU A 57 -3.24 12.09 -19.87
CA LEU A 57 -2.61 11.84 -18.57
C LEU A 57 -3.14 10.55 -17.91
N ARG A 58 -4.44 10.26 -18.04
CA ARG A 58 -5.05 9.07 -17.45
C ARG A 58 -4.57 7.76 -18.07
N TRP A 59 -4.30 7.76 -19.37
CA TRP A 59 -3.85 6.57 -20.11
C TRP A 59 -2.35 6.43 -20.17
N PHE A 60 -1.62 7.52 -20.39
CA PHE A 60 -0.18 7.52 -20.64
C PHE A 60 0.65 8.17 -19.53
N GLY A 61 0.03 8.81 -18.54
CA GLY A 61 0.73 9.37 -17.39
C GLY A 61 1.29 8.29 -16.46
N ASN A 62 2.34 8.67 -15.72
CA ASN A 62 2.90 7.82 -14.69
C ASN A 62 1.85 7.54 -13.61
N ARG A 63 1.35 6.31 -13.57
CA ARG A 63 0.48 5.88 -12.48
C ARG A 63 1.31 5.82 -11.21
N ILE A 64 0.78 6.40 -10.13
CA ILE A 64 1.27 6.10 -8.79
C ILE A 64 1.21 4.57 -8.64
N LYS A 65 2.35 3.94 -8.37
CA LYS A 65 2.40 2.49 -8.16
C LYS A 65 1.39 2.16 -7.06
N LYS A 66 0.38 1.36 -7.39
CA LYS A 66 -0.53 0.83 -6.37
C LYS A 66 0.34 0.11 -5.33
N PRO A 67 0.14 0.32 -4.02
CA PRO A 67 0.80 -0.51 -3.04
C PRO A 67 0.45 -1.97 -3.36
N ALA A 68 1.48 -2.82 -3.42
CA ALA A 68 1.34 -4.22 -3.83
C ALA A 68 0.48 -5.05 -2.87
N THR A 69 0.15 -4.50 -1.71
CA THR A 69 -0.59 -5.18 -0.65
C THR A 69 -1.51 -4.15 -0.01
N TRP A 70 -2.83 -4.38 -0.10
CA TRP A 70 -3.83 -3.66 0.67
C TRP A 70 -4.36 -4.59 1.78
N PRO A 71 -4.47 -4.13 3.03
CA PRO A 71 -4.13 -2.78 3.49
C PRO A 71 -2.62 -2.51 3.40
N PRO A 72 -2.18 -1.27 3.05
CA PRO A 72 -0.81 -0.86 3.31
C PRO A 72 -0.62 -1.12 4.79
N ILE A 73 0.53 -1.67 5.12
CA ILE A 73 0.81 -2.19 6.44
C ILE A 73 0.95 -0.96 7.37
N ILE A 74 -0.19 -0.47 7.83
CA ILE A 74 -0.37 0.74 8.64
C ILE A 74 0.08 0.47 10.08
N ASN A 75 0.23 -0.80 10.47
CA ASN A 75 0.56 -1.20 11.83
C ASN A 75 1.94 -1.85 11.88
N MET A 76 2.99 -1.01 11.94
CA MET A 76 4.36 -1.48 12.22
C MET A 76 4.45 -2.19 13.58
N CYS A 77 3.55 -1.82 14.49
CA CYS A 77 3.37 -2.37 15.82
C CYS A 77 1.96 -2.94 16.01
N PRO A 78 1.73 -3.77 17.04
CA PRO A 78 0.39 -4.09 17.52
C PRO A 78 -0.45 -2.84 17.81
N ASP A 79 -1.77 -3.02 17.86
CA ASP A 79 -2.71 -1.91 17.94
C ASP A 79 -2.44 -1.05 19.19
N TYR A 80 -2.36 0.27 18.99
CA TYR A 80 -2.09 1.27 20.03
C TYR A 80 -0.70 1.23 20.67
N LEU A 81 0.22 0.36 20.20
CA LEU A 81 1.63 0.43 20.57
C LEU A 81 2.38 1.42 19.67
N THR A 82 3.41 2.05 20.24
CA THR A 82 4.24 3.03 19.55
C THR A 82 5.58 2.40 19.15
N TYR A 83 5.94 2.54 17.88
CA TYR A 83 7.27 2.16 17.40
C TYR A 83 8.32 3.19 17.85
N VAL A 84 9.42 2.72 18.41
CA VAL A 84 10.56 3.57 18.79
C VAL A 84 11.76 3.20 17.93
N LYS A 85 12.39 4.17 17.27
CA LYS A 85 13.43 3.87 16.28
C LYS A 85 14.75 3.46 16.94
N GLU A 86 15.02 4.03 18.10
CA GLU A 86 16.21 3.82 18.92
C GLU A 86 16.21 2.43 19.57
N LEU A 87 15.04 1.78 19.63
CA LEU A 87 14.81 0.50 20.26
C LEU A 87 13.94 -0.35 19.32
N PRO A 88 14.50 -1.31 18.55
CA PRO A 88 13.80 -2.02 17.48
C PRO A 88 12.65 -2.89 18.03
N GLY A 89 11.50 -2.26 18.27
CA GLY A 89 10.38 -2.82 18.99
C GLY A 89 9.29 -1.79 19.25
N CYS A 90 8.25 -2.24 19.90
CA CYS A 90 7.00 -1.52 20.10
C CYS A 90 6.71 -1.38 21.59
N ILE A 91 6.28 -0.20 22.02
CA ILE A 91 6.11 0.10 23.44
C ILE A 91 4.69 0.56 23.71
N ASP A 92 4.13 0.11 24.83
CA ASP A 92 2.83 0.57 25.29
C ASP A 92 2.99 1.88 26.08
N MET A 93 2.73 3.01 25.43
CA MET A 93 2.76 4.33 26.08
C MET A 93 1.40 4.74 26.67
N ILE A 94 0.33 4.02 26.34
CA ILE A 94 -1.05 4.37 26.69
C ILE A 94 -1.51 3.56 27.91
N GLY A 95 -1.11 2.29 27.98
CA GLY A 95 -1.55 1.29 28.96
C GLY A 95 -2.72 0.48 28.43
N VAL A 96 -2.63 -0.04 27.20
CA VAL A 96 -3.68 -0.83 26.56
C VAL A 96 -3.61 -2.32 26.87
N SER A 97 -2.46 -2.80 27.35
CA SER A 97 -2.29 -4.20 27.74
C SER A 97 -3.26 -4.60 28.85
N ARG A 98 -4.13 -5.57 28.57
CA ARG A 98 -5.19 -6.02 29.49
C ARG A 98 -4.76 -7.15 30.43
N SER A 99 -3.56 -7.71 30.21
CA SER A 99 -3.06 -8.88 30.94
C SER A 99 -2.16 -8.47 32.11
N ALA A 100 -2.31 -9.16 33.25
CA ALA A 100 -1.43 -8.97 34.41
C ALA A 100 0.03 -9.37 34.15
N SER A 101 0.27 -10.23 33.14
CA SER A 101 1.59 -10.60 32.64
C SER A 101 1.99 -9.82 31.38
N GLY A 102 1.20 -8.82 30.98
CA GLY A 102 1.38 -8.10 29.74
C GLY A 102 2.39 -6.94 29.81
N LEU A 103 2.22 -5.97 28.92
CA LEU A 103 3.12 -4.83 28.80
C LEU A 103 2.78 -3.77 29.86
N ASN A 104 3.79 -3.35 30.59
CA ASN A 104 3.72 -2.22 31.49
C ASN A 104 3.77 -0.93 30.67
N LYS A 105 2.82 -0.04 30.99
CA LYS A 105 2.82 1.32 30.46
C LYS A 105 4.18 1.98 30.71
N THR A 106 4.77 2.49 29.63
CA THR A 106 6.08 3.13 29.68
C THR A 106 5.96 4.58 29.22
N LEU A 107 6.45 5.50 30.05
CA LEU A 107 6.42 6.92 29.74
C LEU A 107 7.52 7.26 28.72
N PRO A 108 7.32 8.27 27.85
CA PRO A 108 8.35 8.71 26.91
C PRO A 108 9.69 9.10 27.58
N SER A 109 9.65 9.58 28.82
CA SER A 109 10.85 9.95 29.58
C SER A 109 11.72 8.77 30.00
N ALA A 110 11.18 7.54 30.02
CA ALA A 110 11.90 6.34 30.41
C ALA A 110 12.53 5.58 29.23
N LEU A 111 12.43 6.12 28.00
CA LEU A 111 12.89 5.44 26.79
C LEU A 111 14.40 5.20 26.75
N SER A 112 15.19 6.12 27.31
CA SER A 112 16.66 6.02 27.31
C SER A 112 17.20 4.88 28.19
N GLU A 113 16.38 4.34 29.09
CA GLU A 113 16.77 3.28 30.03
C GLU A 113 16.33 1.88 29.57
N LEU A 114 15.52 1.81 28.52
CA LEU A 114 14.95 0.57 28.03
C LEU A 114 15.93 -0.23 27.19
N ARG A 115 15.84 -1.56 27.33
CA ARG A 115 16.52 -2.52 26.47
C ARG A 115 15.50 -3.42 25.78
N VAL A 116 15.86 -3.92 24.60
CA VAL A 116 14.97 -4.83 23.82
C VAL A 116 14.66 -6.11 24.63
N SER A 117 15.55 -6.49 25.54
CA SER A 117 15.36 -7.60 26.48
C SER A 117 14.25 -7.39 27.51
N ASP A 118 13.76 -6.16 27.68
CA ASP A 118 12.73 -5.82 28.66
C ASP A 118 11.34 -6.21 28.12
N THR A 119 11.08 -7.52 28.01
CA THR A 119 9.86 -8.10 27.41
C THR A 119 8.54 -7.65 28.06
N ARG A 120 8.61 -7.11 29.28
CA ARG A 120 7.46 -6.50 29.98
C ARG A 120 7.19 -5.05 29.61
N LYS A 121 8.08 -4.38 28.88
CA LYS A 121 7.89 -2.99 28.44
C LYS A 121 8.00 -2.85 26.92
N VAL A 122 8.72 -3.79 26.30
CA VAL A 122 9.03 -3.81 24.89
C VAL A 122 8.40 -5.05 24.28
N PHE A 123 7.64 -4.82 23.23
CA PHE A 123 7.13 -5.84 22.34
C PHE A 123 8.09 -5.94 21.15
N GLU A 124 8.75 -7.08 21.06
CA GLU A 124 9.89 -7.33 20.19
C GLU A 124 9.51 -7.52 18.71
N TYR A 125 8.24 -7.86 18.43
CA TYR A 125 7.80 -8.09 17.06
C TYR A 125 7.28 -6.82 16.39
N THR A 126 7.62 -6.69 15.11
CA THR A 126 7.20 -5.61 14.23
C THR A 126 6.61 -6.18 12.95
N SER A 127 6.01 -5.33 12.12
CA SER A 127 5.48 -5.77 10.82
C SER A 127 6.52 -6.44 9.91
N GLU A 128 7.82 -6.18 10.10
CA GLU A 128 8.89 -6.86 9.37
C GLU A 128 8.97 -8.34 9.74
N HIS A 129 8.79 -8.66 11.02
CA HIS A 129 8.75 -10.03 11.51
C HIS A 129 7.54 -10.77 10.97
N VAL A 130 6.38 -10.10 10.91
CA VAL A 130 5.16 -10.67 10.31
C VAL A 130 5.34 -10.92 8.80
N ARG A 131 6.05 -10.04 8.09
CA ARG A 131 6.39 -10.25 6.66
C ARG A 131 7.42 -11.34 6.44
N ALA A 132 8.37 -11.47 7.36
CA ALA A 132 9.44 -12.45 7.27
C ALA A 132 8.99 -13.86 7.67
N ALA A 133 7.89 -13.98 8.40
CA ALA A 133 7.27 -15.24 8.78
C ALA A 133 6.86 -16.05 7.53
N LYS A 134 7.40 -17.25 7.40
CA LYS A 134 7.14 -18.15 6.25
C LYS A 134 6.29 -19.34 6.63
N THR A 135 6.21 -19.64 7.93
CA THR A 135 5.51 -20.80 8.46
C THR A 135 4.40 -20.37 9.41
N GLU A 136 3.41 -21.26 9.59
CA GLU A 136 2.36 -21.07 10.58
C GLU A 136 2.92 -20.96 12.00
N GLN A 137 4.05 -21.64 12.27
CA GLN A 137 4.72 -21.60 13.58
C GLN A 137 5.30 -20.21 13.89
N ASP A 138 5.85 -19.53 12.88
CA ASP A 138 6.37 -18.17 13.02
C ASP A 138 5.25 -17.19 13.39
N ILE A 139 4.13 -17.24 12.67
CA ILE A 139 2.96 -16.40 12.95
C ILE A 139 2.33 -16.77 14.30
N LYS A 140 2.30 -18.06 14.65
CA LYS A 140 1.77 -18.53 15.93
C LYS A 140 2.57 -17.99 17.11
N ALA A 141 3.90 -17.96 17.04
CA ALA A 141 4.71 -17.37 18.10
C ALA A 141 4.38 -15.88 18.33
N ILE A 142 4.15 -15.12 17.24
CA ILE A 142 3.75 -13.71 17.33
C ILE A 142 2.33 -13.59 17.91
N CYS A 143 1.40 -14.46 17.49
CA CYS A 143 0.04 -14.48 18.00
C CYS A 143 -0.02 -14.82 19.51
N ASP A 144 0.66 -15.89 19.93
CA ASP A 144 0.76 -16.31 21.33
C ASP A 144 1.35 -15.18 22.18
N ARG A 145 2.33 -14.44 21.63
CA ARG A 145 2.91 -13.26 22.28
C ARG A 145 1.89 -12.13 22.44
N CYS A 146 1.05 -11.86 21.44
CA CYS A 146 -0.04 -10.88 21.53
C CYS A 146 -1.08 -11.28 22.57
N GLN A 147 -1.48 -12.55 22.57
CA GLN A 147 -2.43 -13.11 23.53
C GLN A 147 -1.91 -12.99 24.97
N ASN A 148 -0.65 -13.39 25.21
CA ASN A 148 -0.02 -13.29 26.52
C ASN A 148 0.13 -11.83 26.98
N ALA A 149 0.39 -10.92 26.05
CA ALA A 149 0.42 -9.48 26.31
C ALA A 149 -0.98 -8.86 26.49
N GLY A 150 -2.06 -9.55 26.13
CA GLY A 150 -3.41 -8.99 26.14
C GLY A 150 -3.54 -7.76 25.24
N ILE A 151 -2.94 -7.80 24.06
CA ILE A 151 -3.01 -6.75 23.03
C ILE A 151 -3.51 -7.36 21.71
N THR A 152 -4.12 -6.54 20.87
CA THR A 152 -4.55 -6.95 19.52
C THR A 152 -3.56 -6.47 18.47
N TRP A 153 -3.56 -7.14 17.32
CA TRP A 153 -2.83 -6.73 16.15
C TRP A 153 -3.58 -7.15 14.90
N GLU A 154 -4.10 -6.16 14.18
CA GLU A 154 -4.77 -6.34 12.89
C GLU A 154 -3.96 -7.26 11.95
N GLY A 155 -4.57 -8.37 11.54
CA GLY A 155 -3.96 -9.37 10.64
C GLY A 155 -3.08 -10.43 11.31
N VAL A 156 -2.88 -10.36 12.63
CA VAL A 156 -2.17 -11.39 13.41
C VAL A 156 -3.08 -11.98 14.50
N TYR A 157 -3.65 -11.15 15.36
CA TYR A 157 -4.50 -11.55 16.49
C TYR A 157 -5.58 -10.49 16.77
N ASP A 158 -6.85 -10.86 16.68
CA ASP A 158 -7.99 -9.95 16.84
C ASP A 158 -8.51 -9.83 18.30
N GLY A 159 -7.92 -10.59 19.22
CA GLY A 159 -8.36 -10.69 20.61
C GLY A 159 -9.00 -12.03 20.96
N ASP A 160 -9.40 -12.83 19.96
CA ASP A 160 -9.98 -14.15 20.14
C ASP A 160 -9.24 -15.23 19.32
N THR A 161 -8.85 -14.90 18.09
CA THR A 161 -8.26 -15.86 17.13
C THR A 161 -7.02 -15.33 16.41
N CYS A 162 -6.12 -16.25 16.03
CA CYS A 162 -4.93 -15.95 15.23
C CYS A 162 -5.29 -15.85 13.74
N VAL A 163 -5.59 -14.63 13.27
CA VAL A 163 -6.05 -14.36 11.90
C VAL A 163 -4.97 -14.66 10.84
N GLY A 164 -3.69 -14.46 11.17
CA GLY A 164 -2.60 -14.68 10.21
C GLY A 164 -2.41 -16.15 9.79
N ILE A 165 -2.79 -17.09 10.64
CA ILE A 165 -2.64 -18.54 10.41
C ILE A 165 -3.75 -19.05 9.48
N SER A 166 -5.00 -18.60 9.66
CA SER A 166 -6.13 -19.04 8.84
C SER A 166 -5.95 -18.66 7.37
N LYS A 167 -5.33 -17.49 7.10
CA LYS A 167 -5.06 -17.01 5.75
C LYS A 167 -3.95 -17.80 5.04
N GLN A 168 -2.87 -18.16 5.75
CA GLN A 168 -1.80 -18.99 5.16
C GLN A 168 -2.29 -20.40 4.82
N LYS A 169 -3.13 -20.98 5.68
CA LYS A 169 -3.74 -22.28 5.41
C LYS A 169 -4.61 -22.25 4.15
N GLY A 170 -5.44 -21.22 4.00
CA GLY A 170 -6.27 -21.02 2.80
C GLY A 170 -5.44 -20.82 1.51
N GLU A 171 -4.37 -20.01 1.57
CA GLU A 171 -3.48 -19.82 0.40
C GLU A 171 -2.72 -21.09 0.00
N ASN A 172 -2.34 -21.94 0.95
CA ASN A 172 -1.72 -23.23 0.65
C ASN A 172 -2.71 -24.21 0.05
N GLU A 173 -3.93 -24.28 0.58
CA GLU A 173 -5.01 -25.10 0.01
C GLU A 173 -5.38 -24.65 -1.42
N ASP A 174 -5.40 -23.33 -1.69
CA ASP A 174 -5.65 -22.79 -3.04
C ASP A 174 -4.50 -23.09 -4.01
N LYS A 175 -3.24 -23.03 -3.54
CA LYS A 175 -2.07 -23.44 -4.34
C LYS A 175 -2.09 -24.93 -4.66
N GLU A 176 -2.42 -25.78 -3.70
CA GLU A 176 -2.56 -27.22 -3.92
C GLU A 176 -3.69 -27.53 -4.91
N ARG A 177 -4.84 -26.85 -4.80
CA ARG A 177 -5.93 -26.97 -5.79
C ARG A 177 -5.51 -26.57 -7.20
N CYS A 178 -4.74 -25.49 -7.35
CA CYS A 178 -4.19 -25.07 -8.64
C CYS A 178 -3.17 -26.06 -9.22
N LEU A 179 -2.42 -26.78 -8.38
CA LEU A 179 -1.44 -27.78 -8.82
C LEU A 179 -2.10 -29.11 -9.22
N ILE A 180 -3.24 -29.45 -8.63
CA ILE A 180 -4.00 -30.68 -8.94
C ILE A 180 -4.91 -30.49 -10.17
N SER A 181 -5.19 -29.25 -10.58
CA SER A 181 -6.02 -28.95 -11.76
C SER A 181 -5.25 -28.89 -13.09
N VAL A 182 -4.01 -29.39 -13.16
CA VAL A 182 -3.17 -29.45 -14.38
C VAL A 182 -3.05 -30.89 -14.88
#